data_AF-A0A3N9V8H8-F1
#
_entry.id   AF-A0A3N9V8H8-F1
#
_cell.length_a   1.000
_cell.length_b   1.000
_cell.length_c   1.000
_cell.angle_alpha   90.00
_cell.angle_beta   90.00
_cell.angle_gamma   90.00
#
_symmetry.space_group_name_H-M   'P 1'
#
loop_
_entity.id
_entity.type
_entity.pdbx_description
1 polymer ?
#
loop_
_entity_poly.entity_id
_entity_poly.type
_entity_poly.pdbx_seq_one_letter_code
_entity_poly.pdbx_strand_id
1 'polypeptide(L)'
;ESGRRDLVDRLLVVDCQPETQLRRVRQRDGVDAALIHLVMAAQSDRDGRLAAADDILVNDGEPDGLLRQVGALHDRYLSLAAQSAKSTTP
;
A
#
# COMPACT_ATOMS: atom_id res chain seq x y z
N GLU A 1 -2.92 -5.09 14.21
CA GLU A 1 -3.45 -5.74 12.98
C GLU A 1 -3.10 -7.21 13.01
N SER A 2 -4.08 -8.11 13.09
CA SER A 2 -3.83 -9.56 13.04
C SER A 2 -5.06 -10.23 12.45
N GLY A 3 -4.94 -10.82 11.26
CA GLY A 3 -5.93 -11.78 10.75
C GLY A 3 -6.54 -11.54 9.36
N ARG A 4 -6.01 -10.64 8.52
CA ARG A 4 -6.49 -10.50 7.12
C ARG A 4 -5.58 -11.13 6.07
N ARG A 5 -4.38 -11.57 6.46
CA ARG A 5 -3.41 -12.20 5.54
C ARG A 5 -3.94 -13.54 5.00
N ASP A 6 -4.64 -14.32 5.81
CA ASP A 6 -5.19 -15.60 5.39
C ASP A 6 -6.42 -15.47 4.47
N LEU A 7 -6.93 -14.24 4.28
CA LEU A 7 -8.09 -13.93 3.43
C LEU A 7 -7.70 -13.34 2.08
N VAL A 8 -6.40 -13.13 1.83
CA VAL A 8 -5.90 -12.49 0.61
C VAL A 8 -4.76 -13.30 0.03
N ASP A 9 -4.74 -13.46 -1.29
CA ASP A 9 -3.63 -14.14 -1.97
C ASP A 9 -2.35 -13.28 -1.99
N ARG A 10 -2.50 -11.95 -1.87
CA ARG A 10 -1.39 -10.99 -1.85
C ARG A 10 -1.73 -9.75 -1.03
N LEU A 11 -0.73 -9.20 -0.35
CA LEU A 11 -0.76 -7.93 0.35
C LEU A 11 0.08 -6.88 -0.39
N LEU A 12 -0.58 -5.89 -1.01
CA LEU A 12 0.06 -4.71 -1.58
C LEU A 12 0.09 -3.58 -0.53
N VAL A 13 1.28 -3.07 -0.22
CA VAL A 13 1.44 -1.89 0.66
C VAL A 13 1.72 -0.66 -0.19
N VAL A 14 0.89 0.37 -0.03
CA VAL A 14 1.15 1.70 -0.60
C VAL A 14 1.93 2.50 0.44
N ASP A 15 3.21 2.73 0.18
CA ASP A 15 4.12 3.41 1.09
C ASP A 15 4.44 4.83 0.61
N CYS A 16 4.66 5.74 1.54
CA CYS A 16 5.24 7.06 1.27
C CYS A 16 6.04 7.52 2.48
N GLN A 17 7.01 8.42 2.28
CA GLN A 17 7.77 9.03 3.35
C GLN A 17 6.86 9.77 4.32
N PRO A 18 7.17 9.73 5.63
CA PRO A 18 6.41 10.42 6.67
C PRO A 18 6.18 11.91 6.36
N GLU A 19 7.16 12.59 5.77
CA GLU A 19 7.08 14.00 5.40
C GLU A 19 6.04 14.23 4.28
N THR A 20 5.98 13.32 3.31
CA THR A 20 4.98 13.35 2.24
C THR A 20 3.59 13.09 2.80
N GLN A 21 3.45 12.13 3.71
CA GLN A 21 2.18 11.83 4.39
C GLN A 21 1.67 13.04 5.18
N LEU A 22 2.54 13.63 6.00
CA LEU A 22 2.23 14.82 6.80
C LEU A 22 1.76 15.98 5.93
N ARG A 23 2.51 16.28 4.86
CA ARG A 23 2.18 17.36 3.91
C ARG A 23 0.81 17.15 3.28
N ARG A 24 0.52 15.93 2.80
CA ARG A 24 -0.75 15.61 2.11
C ARG A 24 -1.95 15.63 3.07
N VAL A 25 -1.81 15.07 4.27
CA VAL A 25 -2.88 15.11 5.29
C VAL A 25 -3.17 16.55 5.69
N ARG A 26 -2.13 17.35 5.92
CA ARG A 26 -2.29 18.78 6.26
C ARG A 26 -2.99 19.55 5.13
N GLN A 27 -2.60 19.32 3.88
CA GLN A 27 -3.23 19.96 2.71
C GLN A 27 -4.70 19.55 2.53
N ARG A 28 -5.03 18.28 2.77
CA ARG A 28 -6.38 17.74 2.58
C ARG A 28 -7.33 18.13 3.71
N ASP A 29 -6.90 17.98 4.95
CA ASP A 29 -7.79 18.02 6.13
C ASP A 29 -7.65 19.34 6.91
N GLY A 30 -6.64 20.16 6.62
CA GLY A 30 -6.42 21.45 7.29
C GLY A 30 -6.08 21.34 8.79
N VAL A 31 -5.74 20.14 9.27
CA VAL A 31 -5.48 19.85 10.68
C VAL A 31 -4.04 20.17 11.10
N ASP A 32 -3.85 20.38 12.41
CA ASP A 32 -2.55 20.67 12.99
C ASP A 32 -1.60 19.45 12.92
N ALA A 33 -0.30 19.73 12.74
CA ALA A 33 0.75 18.71 12.64
C ALA A 33 0.79 17.78 13.86
N ALA A 34 0.52 18.29 15.06
CA ALA A 34 0.47 17.49 16.27
C ALA A 34 -0.61 16.38 16.22
N LEU A 35 -1.79 16.70 15.67
CA LEU A 35 -2.85 15.72 15.47
C LEU A 35 -2.48 14.71 14.38
N ILE A 36 -1.80 15.15 13.31
CA ILE A 36 -1.34 14.25 12.24
C ILE A 36 -0.30 13.27 12.78
N HIS A 37 0.64 13.72 13.61
CA HIS A 37 1.62 12.84 14.25
C HIS A 37 0.97 11.81 15.17
N LEU A 38 -0.06 12.21 15.94
CA LEU A 38 -0.85 11.28 16.75
C LEU A 38 -1.54 10.21 15.91
N VAL A 39 -2.14 10.60 14.79
CA VAL A 39 -2.78 9.66 13.85
C VAL A 39 -1.74 8.73 13.22
N MET A 40 -0.59 9.25 12.81
CA MET A 40 0.49 8.44 12.25
C MET A 40 1.07 7.46 13.28
N ALA A 41 1.18 7.87 14.55
CA ALA A 41 1.64 7.00 15.63
C ALA A 41 0.63 5.90 16.01
N ALA A 42 -0.66 6.12 15.75
CA ALA A 42 -1.71 5.12 15.95
C ALA A 42 -1.77 4.08 14.81
N GLN A 43 -1.10 4.34 13.68
CA GLN A 43 -1.00 3.38 12.59
C GLN A 43 0.04 2.30 12.91
N SER A 44 -0.11 1.13 12.27
CA SER A 44 0.90 0.06 12.36
C SER A 44 2.27 0.56 11.93
N ASP A 45 3.32 0.06 12.56
CA ASP A 45 4.69 0.44 12.26
C ASP A 45 5.04 0.22 10.77
N ARG A 46 5.77 1.18 10.18
CA ARG A 46 6.12 1.16 8.75
C ARG A 46 6.89 -0.09 8.40
N ASP A 47 7.89 -0.43 9.21
CA ASP A 47 8.75 -1.60 8.97
C ASP A 47 7.94 -2.89 9.07
N GLY A 48 7.01 -2.96 10.03
CA GLY A 48 6.06 -4.07 10.14
C GLY A 48 5.17 -4.22 8.90
N ARG A 49 4.67 -3.12 8.33
CA ARG A 49 3.86 -3.16 7.10
C ARG A 49 4.69 -3.60 5.89
N LEU A 50 5.90 -3.04 5.74
CA LEU A 50 6.79 -3.37 4.62
C LEU A 50 7.26 -4.83 4.67
N ALA A 51 7.61 -5.33 5.85
CA ALA A 51 7.96 -6.73 6.04
C ALA A 51 6.76 -7.66 5.79
N ALA A 52 5.54 -7.16 5.93
CA ALA A 52 4.33 -7.92 5.68
C ALA A 52 3.89 -7.95 4.19
N ALA A 53 4.49 -7.13 3.34
CA ALA A 53 4.03 -6.92 1.97
C ALA A 53 4.55 -7.98 0.99
N ASP A 54 3.68 -8.44 0.09
CA ASP A 54 4.09 -9.21 -1.10
C ASP A 54 4.58 -8.30 -2.21
N ASP A 55 4.02 -7.09 -2.29
CA ASP A 55 4.42 -6.05 -3.24
C ASP A 55 4.33 -4.69 -2.53
N ILE A 56 5.18 -3.74 -2.93
CA ILE A 56 5.22 -2.38 -2.38
C ILE A 56 5.05 -1.38 -3.53
N LEU A 57 4.11 -0.45 -3.39
CA LEU A 57 3.87 0.67 -4.29
C LEU A 57 4.33 1.96 -3.62
N VAL A 58 5.37 2.59 -4.15
CA VAL A 58 5.92 3.83 -3.58
C VAL A 58 5.17 5.05 -4.14
N ASN A 59 4.46 5.74 -3.27
CA ASN A 59 3.61 6.89 -3.57
C ASN A 59 4.26 8.23 -3.12
N ASP A 60 5.57 8.34 -3.28
CA ASP A 60 6.35 9.53 -2.92
C ASP A 60 6.37 10.62 -4.01
N GLY A 61 6.11 10.23 -5.27
CA GLY A 61 6.27 11.08 -6.43
C GLY A 61 4.95 11.61 -7.02
N GLU A 62 5.08 12.12 -8.25
CA GLU A 62 3.97 12.58 -9.08
C GLU A 62 3.06 11.43 -9.55
N PRO A 63 1.75 11.68 -9.75
CA PRO A 63 0.78 10.67 -10.17
C PRO A 63 1.19 9.86 -11.41
N ASP A 64 1.90 10.48 -12.35
CA ASP A 64 2.33 9.83 -13.60
C ASP A 64 3.33 8.69 -13.37
N GLY A 65 4.19 8.83 -12.35
CA GLY A 65 5.11 7.76 -11.94
C GLY A 65 4.36 6.58 -11.31
N LEU A 66 3.27 6.88 -10.60
CA LEU A 66 2.42 5.90 -9.95
C LEU A 66 1.66 5.04 -10.97
N LEU A 67 1.14 5.66 -12.04
CA LEU A 67 0.40 4.93 -13.09
C LEU A 67 1.22 3.81 -13.73
N ARG A 68 2.52 4.04 -13.97
CA ARG A 68 3.40 2.99 -14.51
C ARG A 68 3.59 1.84 -13.55
N GLN A 69 3.78 2.12 -12.26
CA GLN A 69 3.94 1.08 -11.24
C GLN A 69 2.64 0.28 -11.07
N VAL A 70 1.49 0.96 -11.08
CA VAL A 70 0.16 0.33 -11.02
C VAL A 70 -0.07 -0.57 -12.24
N GLY A 71 0.29 -0.11 -13.45
CA GLY A 71 0.17 -0.93 -14.66
C GLY A 71 0.98 -2.23 -14.58
N ALA A 72 2.24 -2.15 -14.15
CA ALA A 72 3.09 -3.32 -13.99
C ALA A 72 2.55 -4.31 -12.93
N LEU A 73 2.03 -3.80 -11.81
CA LEU A 73 1.39 -4.64 -10.78
C LEU A 73 0.09 -5.26 -11.30
N HIS A 74 -0.69 -4.52 -12.07
CA HIS A 74 -1.93 -5.01 -12.67
C HIS A 74 -1.68 -6.19 -13.60
N ASP A 75 -0.74 -6.07 -14.54
CA ASP A 75 -0.39 -7.16 -15.47
C ASP A 75 0.10 -8.41 -14.73
N ARG A 76 0.89 -8.20 -13.68
CA ARG A 76 1.34 -9.27 -12.78
C ARG A 76 0.17 -9.95 -12.08
N TYR A 77 -0.78 -9.18 -11.55
CA TYR A 77 -1.95 -9.72 -10.85
C TYR A 77 -2.90 -10.45 -11.79
N LEU A 78 -3.11 -9.96 -13.00
CA LEU A 78 -3.85 -10.69 -14.04
C LEU A 78 -3.19 -12.04 -14.35
N SER A 79 -1.86 -12.05 -14.51
CA SER A 79 -1.10 -13.26 -14.79
C SER A 79 -1.19 -14.27 -13.65
N LEU A 80 -1.12 -13.81 -12.40
CA LEU A 80 -1.25 -14.67 -11.22
C LEU A 80 -2.67 -15.22 -11.08
N ALA A 81 -3.69 -14.37 -11.21
CA ALA A 81 -5.09 -14.80 -11.14
C ALA A 81 -5.44 -15.84 -12.22
N ALA A 82 -4.92 -15.66 -13.45
CA ALA A 82 -5.10 -16.62 -14.53
C ALA A 82 -4.42 -17.98 -14.26
N GLN A 83 -3.32 -18.02 -13.51
CA GLN A 83 -2.64 -19.25 -13.11
C GLN A 83 -3.36 -19.94 -11.95
N SER A 84 -3.85 -19.19 -10.96
CA SER A 84 -4.66 -19.73 -9.88
C SER A 84 -5.95 -20.36 -10.41
N ALA A 85 -6.62 -19.72 -11.38
CA ALA A 85 -7.83 -20.27 -12.01
C ALA A 85 -7.60 -21.60 -12.76
N LYS A 86 -6.41 -21.79 -13.36
CA LYS A 86 -6.04 -23.04 -14.05
C LYS A 86 -5.68 -24.17 -13.08
N SER A 87 -5.27 -23.83 -11.86
CA SER A 87 -4.85 -24.78 -10.83
C SER A 87 -6.02 -25.36 -10.02
N THR A 88 -7.20 -24.72 -10.12
CA THR A 88 -8.43 -25.10 -9.38
C THR A 88 -9.38 -25.97 -10.21
N THR A 89 -8.90 -26.61 -11.28
CA THR A 89 -9.71 -27.58 -12.03
C THR A 89 -9.44 -28.99 -11.48
N PRO A 90 -10.44 -29.69 -10.90
CA PRO A 90 -10.31 -31.08 -10.48
C PRO A 90 -10.21 -32.06 -11.66
#